data_AF-A0A9X2HK33-F1
#
_entry.id   AF-A0A9X2HK33-F1
#
_cell.length_a   1.000
_cell.length_b   1.000
_cell.length_c   1.000
_cell.angle_alpha   90.00
_cell.angle_beta   90.00
_cell.angle_gamma   90.00
#
_symmetry.space_group_name_H-M   'P 1'
#
loop_
_entity.id
_entity.type
_entity.pdbx_description
1 polymer ?
#
loop_
_entity_poly.entity_id
_entity_poly.type
_entity_poly.pdbx_seq_one_letter_code
_entity_poly.pdbx_strand_id
1 'polypeptide(L)'
;MFTGIIESLGTVEALERHADSARLVLRAEGVAEDLPEGGSLAVNGVCLTAVRPVGAEGRFVADVMGETLHRTGIGALAPGARVNLERCLPAGGRFDGHIVQGHVDGTGAILALEEHADWTTVRVGIPAGLAPQLAEKGSIALDGISLTVTAVSPAGDPQPWFEVGIIPATLRATTLGGARVGDAVNLETDAVAKYLLRARQFEGLPADPGLLADAVPGAEGVADPAAAGSIPSASLSASAAIAAGADPAAGADRPRPRAPRSRPTPSRSFPPRPPSRPRTPPAPWTPCMRRSARSPPAGSSSWSTTRTARTRATSSARPPSPTPSAWA
;
A
#
# COMPACT_ATOMS: atom_id res chain seq x y z
N MET A 1 8.65 -2.79 -2.80
CA MET A 1 7.99 -1.73 -3.58
C MET A 1 6.79 -2.32 -4.27
N PHE A 2 5.65 -1.71 -4.04
CA PHE A 2 4.32 -2.18 -4.34
C PHE A 2 3.50 -0.99 -4.86
N THR A 3 2.25 -1.23 -5.27
CA THR A 3 1.33 -0.21 -5.80
C THR A 3 0.15 0.05 -4.87
N GLY A 4 -0.09 -0.86 -3.93
CA GLY A 4 -1.26 -0.96 -3.09
C GLY A 4 -2.49 -1.54 -3.78
N ILE A 5 -2.30 -2.28 -4.88
CA ILE A 5 -3.36 -2.95 -5.61
C ILE A 5 -3.34 -4.43 -5.21
N ILE A 6 -4.24 -4.79 -4.29
CA ILE A 6 -4.29 -6.14 -3.71
C ILE A 6 -4.67 -7.18 -4.78
N GLU A 7 -3.79 -8.17 -4.95
CA GLU A 7 -3.93 -9.22 -5.96
C GLU A 7 -4.78 -10.40 -5.46
N SER A 8 -4.64 -10.76 -4.17
CA SER A 8 -5.40 -11.85 -3.56
C SER A 8 -5.60 -11.67 -2.05
N LEU A 9 -6.47 -12.51 -1.48
CA LEU A 9 -6.70 -12.60 -0.04
C LEU A 9 -6.13 -13.90 0.51
N GLY A 10 -5.01 -13.78 1.22
CA GLY A 10 -4.38 -14.88 1.93
C GLY A 10 -5.13 -15.32 3.18
N THR A 11 -4.69 -16.43 3.76
CA THR A 11 -5.20 -16.94 5.05
C THR A 11 -4.05 -17.39 5.93
N VAL A 12 -3.98 -16.88 7.17
CA VAL A 12 -2.94 -17.20 8.15
C VAL A 12 -3.13 -18.65 8.62
N GLU A 13 -2.05 -19.45 8.58
CA GLU A 13 -2.02 -20.78 9.18
C GLU A 13 -1.47 -20.73 10.61
N ALA A 14 -0.40 -19.97 10.86
CA ALA A 14 0.26 -19.86 12.16
C ALA A 14 1.03 -18.55 12.31
N LEU A 15 1.20 -18.13 13.57
CA LEU A 15 2.15 -17.09 13.99
C LEU A 15 2.96 -17.65 15.17
N GLU A 16 4.07 -18.32 14.85
CA GLU A 16 4.91 -19.05 15.79
C GLU A 16 5.85 -18.05 16.51
N ARG A 17 5.50 -17.65 17.74
CA ARG A 17 6.23 -16.63 18.50
C ARG A 17 7.54 -17.15 19.10
N HIS A 18 8.55 -16.30 19.10
CA HIS A 18 9.86 -16.46 19.74
C HIS A 18 10.12 -15.29 20.70
N ALA A 19 11.36 -15.10 21.16
CA ALA A 19 11.69 -14.12 22.20
C ALA A 19 11.49 -12.65 21.76
N ASP A 20 11.96 -12.29 20.56
CA ASP A 20 11.84 -10.94 19.96
C ASP A 20 11.56 -11.03 18.44
N SER A 21 10.85 -12.08 18.05
CA SER A 21 10.46 -12.36 16.67
C SER A 21 9.31 -13.35 16.62
N ALA A 22 8.75 -13.59 15.43
CA ALA A 22 7.83 -14.69 15.18
C ALA A 22 7.98 -15.18 13.73
N ARG A 23 7.66 -16.45 13.49
CA ARG A 23 7.50 -17.00 12.15
C ARG A 23 6.04 -16.95 11.73
N LEU A 24 5.73 -16.15 10.71
CA LEU A 24 4.41 -16.08 10.10
C LEU A 24 4.32 -17.13 8.99
N VAL A 25 3.23 -17.90 9.00
CA VAL A 25 2.89 -18.89 7.97
C VAL A 25 1.50 -18.57 7.44
N LEU A 26 1.36 -18.49 6.12
CA LEU A 26 0.08 -18.20 5.47
C LEU A 26 -0.03 -18.88 4.09
N ARG A 27 -1.27 -19.04 3.62
CA ARG A 27 -1.58 -19.39 2.23
C ARG A 27 -1.69 -18.13 1.39
N ALA A 28 -0.93 -18.10 0.31
CA ALA A 28 -0.83 -17.05 -0.70
C ALA A 28 -1.14 -17.63 -2.09
N GLU A 29 -2.28 -18.31 -2.19
CA GLU A 29 -2.79 -18.91 -3.42
C GLU A 29 -3.10 -17.80 -4.47
N GLY A 30 -2.64 -18.00 -5.71
CA GLY A 30 -2.89 -17.13 -6.86
C GLY A 30 -2.02 -15.88 -6.96
N VAL A 31 -0.92 -15.75 -6.20
CA VAL A 31 -0.08 -14.54 -6.16
C VAL A 31 1.42 -14.82 -5.98
N ALA A 32 1.79 -15.88 -5.26
CA ALA A 32 3.16 -16.05 -4.77
C ALA A 32 3.80 -17.41 -5.11
N GLU A 33 3.17 -18.28 -5.89
CA GLU A 33 3.62 -19.67 -6.11
C GLU A 33 5.02 -19.80 -6.73
N ASP A 34 5.43 -18.84 -7.58
CA ASP A 34 6.79 -18.74 -8.15
C ASP A 34 7.70 -17.75 -7.40
N LEU A 35 7.29 -17.25 -6.23
CA LEU A 35 8.11 -16.38 -5.38
C LEU A 35 9.28 -17.21 -4.78
N PRO A 36 10.54 -16.84 -5.07
CA PRO A 36 11.72 -17.55 -4.55
C PRO A 36 11.99 -17.16 -3.10
N GLU A 37 12.92 -17.91 -2.48
CA GLU A 37 13.60 -17.46 -1.26
C GLU A 37 14.23 -16.08 -1.47
N GLY A 38 14.13 -15.21 -0.47
CA GLY A 38 14.52 -13.80 -0.58
C GLY A 38 13.51 -12.91 -1.33
N GLY A 39 12.45 -13.47 -1.93
CA GLY A 39 11.39 -12.71 -2.58
C GLY A 39 10.47 -12.00 -1.57
N SER A 40 10.03 -10.78 -1.91
CA SER A 40 9.16 -9.97 -1.05
C SER A 40 7.68 -10.05 -1.43
N LEU A 41 6.83 -10.14 -0.41
CA LEU A 41 5.37 -10.12 -0.47
C LEU A 41 4.86 -9.12 0.57
N ALA A 42 3.93 -8.23 0.20
CA ALA A 42 3.22 -7.39 1.16
C ALA A 42 2.08 -8.19 1.80
N VAL A 43 2.01 -8.18 3.13
CA VAL A 43 0.96 -8.83 3.92
C VAL A 43 0.30 -7.77 4.80
N ASN A 44 -0.97 -7.43 4.51
CA ASN A 44 -1.62 -6.22 5.04
C ASN A 44 -0.73 -4.96 4.91
N GLY A 45 -0.03 -4.81 3.78
CA GLY A 45 0.90 -3.70 3.55
C GLY A 45 2.24 -3.78 4.28
N VAL A 46 2.55 -4.85 5.01
CA VAL A 46 3.89 -5.08 5.58
C VAL A 46 4.73 -5.88 4.59
N CYS A 47 5.85 -5.32 4.14
CA CYS A 47 6.83 -6.03 3.31
C CYS A 47 7.48 -7.16 4.13
N LEU A 48 7.22 -8.41 3.75
CA LEU A 48 7.83 -9.59 4.36
C LEU A 48 8.60 -10.39 3.31
N THR A 49 9.72 -10.99 3.74
CA THR A 49 10.61 -11.78 2.88
C THR A 49 10.39 -13.27 3.06
N ALA A 50 10.23 -13.99 1.95
CA ALA A 50 10.09 -15.44 1.94
C ALA A 50 11.39 -16.12 2.39
N VAL A 51 11.36 -16.88 3.49
CA VAL A 51 12.54 -17.62 4.03
C VAL A 51 12.82 -18.95 3.32
N ARG A 52 12.03 -19.26 2.29
CA ARG A 52 12.12 -20.43 1.40
C ARG A 52 11.24 -20.16 0.16
N PRO A 53 11.40 -20.88 -0.97
CA PRO A 53 10.46 -20.78 -2.08
C PRO A 53 9.05 -21.18 -1.65
N VAL A 54 8.04 -20.45 -2.13
CA VAL A 54 6.63 -20.67 -1.78
C VAL A 54 6.06 -21.93 -2.43
N GLY A 55 6.31 -22.09 -3.74
CA GLY A 55 5.92 -23.25 -4.52
C GLY A 55 4.42 -23.35 -4.81
N ALA A 56 4.03 -24.39 -5.56
CA ALA A 56 2.66 -24.63 -6.01
C ALA A 56 1.65 -24.94 -4.88
N GLU A 57 2.10 -25.06 -3.63
CA GLU A 57 1.24 -25.16 -2.45
C GLU A 57 0.81 -23.77 -1.90
N GLY A 58 1.35 -22.67 -2.44
CA GLY A 58 1.05 -21.30 -2.00
C GLY A 58 1.51 -20.98 -0.57
N ARG A 59 2.33 -21.83 0.07
CA ARG A 59 2.61 -21.76 1.52
C ARG A 59 3.78 -20.84 1.85
N PHE A 60 3.50 -19.54 1.83
CA PHE A 60 4.43 -18.47 2.22
C PHE A 60 4.81 -18.58 3.70
N VAL A 61 6.10 -18.37 3.98
CA VAL A 61 6.68 -18.35 5.32
C VAL A 61 7.66 -17.20 5.40
N ALA A 62 7.53 -16.36 6.43
CA ALA A 62 8.43 -15.26 6.71
C ALA A 62 8.80 -15.19 8.20
N ASP A 63 10.03 -14.79 8.49
CA ASP A 63 10.45 -14.43 9.85
C ASP A 63 10.21 -12.93 10.06
N VAL A 64 9.57 -12.57 11.16
CA VAL A 64 9.05 -11.24 11.47
C VAL A 64 9.73 -10.71 12.73
N MET A 65 10.32 -9.52 12.65
CA MET A 65 11.05 -8.87 13.76
C MET A 65 10.09 -8.33 14.83
N GLY A 66 10.53 -8.26 16.09
CA GLY A 66 9.76 -7.72 17.21
C GLY A 66 9.19 -6.31 16.96
N GLU A 67 10.00 -5.42 16.37
CA GLU A 67 9.56 -4.07 15.96
C GLU A 67 8.39 -4.10 14.96
N THR A 68 8.42 -5.03 13.99
CA THR A 68 7.32 -5.23 13.04
C THR A 68 6.08 -5.81 13.72
N LEU A 69 6.25 -6.72 14.69
CA LEU A 69 5.15 -7.26 15.51
C LEU A 69 4.54 -6.22 16.47
N HIS A 70 5.29 -5.16 16.80
CA HIS A 70 4.85 -4.08 17.68
C HIS A 70 4.16 -2.95 16.92
N ARG A 71 4.71 -2.50 15.78
CA ARG A 71 4.17 -1.37 15.01
C ARG A 71 2.97 -1.70 14.12
N THR A 72 2.72 -2.98 13.85
CA THR A 72 1.76 -3.43 12.82
C THR A 72 0.80 -4.48 13.34
N GLY A 73 -0.36 -4.61 12.69
CA GLY A 73 -1.38 -5.62 12.97
C GLY A 73 -0.90 -7.07 12.82
N ILE A 74 0.30 -7.33 12.23
CA ILE A 74 0.88 -8.67 12.11
C ILE A 74 1.00 -9.35 13.49
N GLY A 75 1.31 -8.59 14.55
CA GLY A 75 1.38 -9.11 15.92
C GLY A 75 0.06 -9.66 16.47
N ALA A 76 -1.08 -9.21 15.93
CA ALA A 76 -2.43 -9.63 16.35
C ALA A 76 -3.02 -10.76 15.50
N LEU A 77 -2.32 -11.22 14.46
CA LEU A 77 -2.83 -12.27 13.56
C LEU A 77 -2.95 -13.62 14.27
N ALA A 78 -4.07 -14.31 13.99
CA ALA A 78 -4.38 -15.65 14.48
C ALA A 78 -4.68 -16.61 13.32
N PRO A 79 -4.55 -17.93 13.50
CA PRO A 79 -4.93 -18.92 12.49
C PRO A 79 -6.36 -18.71 11.96
N GLY A 80 -6.54 -18.75 10.64
CA GLY A 80 -7.79 -18.46 9.96
C GLY A 80 -8.05 -16.98 9.65
N ALA A 81 -7.23 -16.05 10.16
CA ALA A 81 -7.33 -14.63 9.78
C ALA A 81 -7.07 -14.43 8.28
N ARG A 82 -7.85 -13.54 7.66
CA ARG A 82 -7.69 -13.13 6.25
C ARG A 82 -6.73 -11.95 6.16
N VAL A 83 -5.89 -11.94 5.13
CA VAL A 83 -4.89 -10.89 4.90
C VAL A 83 -4.89 -10.45 3.44
N ASN A 84 -4.67 -9.16 3.19
CA ASN A 84 -4.42 -8.62 1.85
C ASN A 84 -3.01 -9.03 1.41
N LEU A 85 -2.87 -9.50 0.16
CA LEU A 85 -1.60 -9.85 -0.45
C LEU A 85 -1.37 -9.07 -1.74
N GLU A 86 -0.16 -8.51 -1.88
CA GLU A 86 0.37 -7.90 -3.10
C GLU A 86 1.85 -8.25 -3.24
N ARG A 87 2.30 -8.62 -4.43
CA ARG A 87 3.68 -8.96 -4.73
C ARG A 87 4.49 -7.73 -5.12
N CYS A 88 5.80 -7.76 -4.88
CA CYS A 88 6.69 -6.68 -5.34
C CYS A 88 6.55 -6.43 -6.84
N LEU A 89 6.27 -5.19 -7.24
CA LEU A 89 6.03 -4.81 -8.62
C LEU A 89 7.29 -5.07 -9.48
N PRO A 90 7.20 -5.75 -10.64
CA PRO A 90 8.32 -5.88 -11.56
C PRO A 90 8.68 -4.52 -12.18
N ALA A 91 9.94 -4.33 -12.57
CA ALA A 91 10.43 -3.03 -13.07
C ALA A 91 9.73 -2.48 -14.32
N GLY A 92 9.04 -3.33 -15.09
CA GLY A 92 8.17 -2.95 -16.23
C GLY A 92 6.67 -3.07 -15.93
N GLY A 93 6.28 -3.17 -14.66
CA GLY A 93 4.89 -3.28 -14.22
C GLY A 93 4.13 -1.95 -14.28
N ARG A 94 2.81 -2.01 -14.03
CA ARG A 94 1.94 -0.83 -13.97
C ARG A 94 1.86 -0.31 -12.53
N PHE A 95 2.14 0.97 -12.33
CA PHE A 95 1.71 1.67 -11.11
C PHE A 95 0.25 2.10 -11.27
N ASP A 96 -0.69 1.19 -10.95
CA ASP A 96 -2.13 1.46 -10.99
C ASP A 96 -2.69 2.05 -9.69
N GLY A 97 -1.88 2.10 -8.62
CA GLY A 97 -2.14 2.80 -7.36
C GLY A 97 -1.13 3.93 -7.12
N HIS A 98 -0.43 3.92 -5.98
CA HIS A 98 0.64 4.89 -5.65
C HIS A 98 1.93 4.18 -5.21
N ILE A 99 2.97 4.92 -4.81
CA ILE A 99 4.23 4.32 -4.36
C ILE A 99 4.07 3.79 -2.94
N VAL A 100 3.83 2.49 -2.81
CA VAL A 100 3.80 1.78 -1.52
C VAL A 100 5.14 1.09 -1.30
N GLN A 101 5.81 1.38 -0.19
CA GLN A 101 7.09 0.77 0.17
C GLN A 101 6.86 -0.62 0.79
N GLY A 102 5.78 -0.77 1.54
CA GLY A 102 5.51 -1.88 2.45
C GLY A 102 6.09 -1.64 3.85
N HIS A 103 6.21 -0.36 4.23
CA HIS A 103 6.86 0.15 5.44
C HIS A 103 5.82 0.88 6.31
N VAL A 104 4.90 0.10 6.89
CA VAL A 104 3.84 0.57 7.79
C VAL A 104 4.40 1.45 8.92
N ASP A 105 3.94 2.70 8.97
CA ASP A 105 4.41 3.71 9.93
C ASP A 105 3.79 3.52 11.32
N GLY A 106 2.60 2.91 11.37
CA GLY A 106 1.86 2.57 12.58
C GLY A 106 0.49 1.98 12.27
N THR A 107 -0.37 1.89 13.28
CA THR A 107 -1.76 1.43 13.14
C THR A 107 -2.76 2.55 13.43
N GLY A 108 -3.91 2.47 12.76
CA GLY A 108 -5.11 3.27 13.02
C GLY A 108 -6.27 2.37 13.41
N ALA A 109 -7.38 2.99 13.83
CA ALA A 109 -8.62 2.27 14.14
C ALA A 109 -9.78 2.83 13.30
N ILE A 110 -10.64 1.97 12.77
CA ILE A 110 -11.85 2.39 12.05
C ILE A 110 -12.83 3.02 13.05
N LEU A 111 -13.12 4.30 12.88
CA LEU A 111 -14.00 5.09 13.75
C LEU A 111 -15.45 5.11 13.26
N ALA A 112 -15.65 5.06 11.93
CA ALA A 112 -16.97 5.02 11.32
C ALA A 112 -16.96 4.29 9.97
N LEU A 113 -18.09 3.67 9.66
CA LEU A 113 -18.43 3.10 8.35
C LEU A 113 -19.79 3.68 7.95
N GLU A 114 -19.85 4.42 6.84
CA GLU A 114 -21.09 4.98 6.31
C GLU A 114 -21.35 4.40 4.91
N GLU A 115 -22.41 3.60 4.79
CA GLU A 115 -22.81 2.97 3.52
C GLU A 115 -23.63 3.94 2.66
N HIS A 116 -23.18 4.15 1.42
CA HIS A 116 -23.90 4.87 0.37
C HIS A 116 -24.34 3.86 -0.71
N ALA A 117 -25.10 4.33 -1.70
CA ALA A 117 -25.67 3.44 -2.73
C ALA A 117 -24.61 2.70 -3.58
N ASP A 118 -23.46 3.35 -3.85
CA ASP A 118 -22.44 2.86 -4.78
C ASP A 118 -21.00 2.85 -4.18
N TRP A 119 -20.83 3.20 -2.91
CA TRP A 119 -19.55 3.18 -2.16
C TRP A 119 -19.78 3.20 -0.63
N THR A 120 -18.74 2.92 0.14
CA THR A 120 -18.73 3.09 1.61
C THR A 120 -17.68 4.14 1.99
N THR A 121 -18.04 5.13 2.83
CA THR A 121 -17.05 6.02 3.46
C THR A 121 -16.51 5.35 4.72
N VAL A 122 -15.19 5.26 4.82
CA VAL A 122 -14.50 4.71 6.00
C VAL A 122 -13.74 5.85 6.68
N ARG A 123 -14.06 6.15 7.94
CA ARG A 123 -13.28 7.10 8.76
C ARG A 123 -12.30 6.32 9.63
N VAL A 124 -11.03 6.70 9.62
CA VAL A 124 -9.95 6.05 10.37
C VAL A 124 -9.25 7.08 11.26
N GLY A 125 -9.05 6.73 12.54
CA GLY A 125 -8.24 7.52 13.47
C GLY A 125 -6.76 7.26 13.24
N ILE A 126 -5.95 8.32 13.19
CA ILE A 126 -4.53 8.26 12.84
C ILE A 126 -3.67 8.75 14.02
N PRO A 127 -2.51 8.13 14.32
CA PRO A 127 -1.56 8.67 15.30
C PRO A 127 -1.14 10.11 14.95
N ALA A 128 -1.15 11.01 15.94
CA ALA A 128 -0.97 12.45 15.71
C ALA A 128 0.36 12.83 15.02
N GLY A 129 1.42 12.01 15.15
CA GLY A 129 2.69 12.22 14.42
C GLY A 129 2.64 11.90 12.92
N LEU A 130 1.60 11.19 12.46
CA LEU A 130 1.38 10.84 11.05
C LEU A 130 0.35 11.76 10.38
N ALA A 131 -0.53 12.41 11.14
CA ALA A 131 -1.53 13.35 10.61
C ALA A 131 -0.95 14.47 9.70
N PRO A 132 0.24 15.06 9.96
CA PRO A 132 0.86 16.05 9.05
C PRO A 132 1.30 15.50 7.69
N GLN A 133 1.18 14.20 7.45
CA GLN A 133 1.55 13.53 6.19
C GLN A 133 0.33 13.22 5.31
N LEU A 134 -0.89 13.54 5.77
CA LEU A 134 -2.11 13.41 5.00
C LEU A 134 -2.59 14.75 4.44
N ALA A 135 -3.21 14.70 3.27
CA ALA A 135 -3.91 15.80 2.65
C ALA A 135 -5.17 15.28 1.95
N GLU A 136 -6.21 16.10 1.85
CA GLU A 136 -7.37 15.76 1.01
C GLU A 136 -6.93 15.56 -0.44
N LYS A 137 -7.43 14.48 -1.07
CA LYS A 137 -7.05 14.00 -2.41
C LYS A 137 -5.59 13.50 -2.52
N GLY A 138 -4.87 13.41 -1.40
CA GLY A 138 -3.62 12.65 -1.30
C GLY A 138 -3.85 11.14 -1.23
N SER A 139 -2.74 10.39 -1.25
CA SER A 139 -2.74 8.92 -1.16
C SER A 139 -2.44 8.42 0.25
N ILE A 140 -2.97 7.26 0.59
CA ILE A 140 -2.57 6.46 1.76
C ILE A 140 -2.75 4.97 1.45
N ALA A 141 -2.00 4.09 2.11
CA ALA A 141 -2.29 2.65 2.12
C ALA A 141 -2.93 2.21 3.45
N LEU A 142 -4.08 1.51 3.37
CA LEU A 142 -4.76 0.87 4.51
C LEU A 142 -4.67 -0.65 4.39
N ASP A 143 -3.99 -1.34 5.31
CA ASP A 143 -3.66 -2.77 5.15
C ASP A 143 -3.05 -3.08 3.76
N GLY A 144 -2.23 -2.16 3.25
CA GLY A 144 -1.65 -2.22 1.91
C GLY A 144 -2.57 -1.76 0.77
N ILE A 145 -3.84 -1.45 1.01
CA ILE A 145 -4.78 -1.02 -0.04
C ILE A 145 -4.54 0.47 -0.34
N SER A 146 -4.10 0.80 -1.56
CA SER A 146 -3.93 2.16 -2.05
C SER A 146 -5.27 2.87 -2.21
N LEU A 147 -5.46 3.98 -1.49
CA LEU A 147 -6.71 4.73 -1.43
C LEU A 147 -6.48 6.24 -1.50
N THR A 148 -7.46 6.95 -2.04
CA THR A 148 -7.49 8.43 -2.06
C THR A 148 -8.22 8.94 -0.82
N VAL A 149 -7.56 9.84 -0.08
CA VAL A 149 -8.13 10.51 1.11
C VAL A 149 -9.23 11.49 0.68
N THR A 150 -10.43 11.35 1.23
CA THR A 150 -11.60 12.20 0.89
C THR A 150 -11.78 13.40 1.81
N ALA A 151 -11.36 13.29 3.08
CA ALA A 151 -11.38 14.37 4.07
C ALA A 151 -10.31 14.10 5.15
N VAL A 152 -9.90 15.15 5.87
CA VAL A 152 -9.00 15.05 7.04
C VAL A 152 -9.50 15.90 8.21
N SER A 153 -9.15 15.52 9.45
CA SER A 153 -9.34 16.34 10.63
C SER A 153 -8.59 17.69 10.54
N PRO A 154 -9.10 18.77 11.15
CA PRO A 154 -8.38 20.05 11.23
C PRO A 154 -6.98 19.91 11.85
N ALA A 155 -6.05 20.77 11.41
CA ALA A 155 -4.72 20.83 12.00
C ALA A 155 -4.80 21.21 13.49
N GLY A 156 -4.20 20.38 14.36
CA GLY A 156 -4.27 20.55 15.81
C GLY A 156 -5.43 19.84 16.51
N ASP A 157 -6.24 19.05 15.80
CA ASP A 157 -7.20 18.11 16.40
C ASP A 157 -6.45 17.13 17.35
N PRO A 158 -6.86 16.98 18.63
CA PRO A 158 -6.22 16.06 19.57
C PRO A 158 -6.50 14.58 19.28
N GLN A 159 -7.49 14.27 18.43
CA GLN A 159 -7.83 12.91 18.01
C GLN A 159 -7.95 12.85 16.46
N PRO A 160 -6.85 13.10 15.73
CA PRO A 160 -6.91 13.31 14.30
C PRO A 160 -7.36 12.06 13.55
N TRP A 161 -8.03 12.30 12.42
CA TRP A 161 -8.69 11.28 11.62
C TRP A 161 -8.64 11.66 10.14
N PHE A 162 -8.91 10.70 9.28
CA PHE A 162 -9.12 10.91 7.85
C PHE A 162 -10.23 10.00 7.34
N GLU A 163 -10.70 10.29 6.13
CA GLU A 163 -11.69 9.47 5.43
C GLU A 163 -11.17 9.00 4.08
N VAL A 164 -11.70 7.86 3.63
CA VAL A 164 -11.49 7.28 2.30
C VAL A 164 -12.82 6.74 1.77
N GLY A 165 -13.04 6.86 0.46
CA GLY A 165 -14.20 6.27 -0.23
C GLY A 165 -13.85 4.92 -0.85
N ILE A 166 -14.51 3.84 -0.42
CA ILE A 166 -14.25 2.48 -0.90
C ILE A 166 -15.35 2.02 -1.84
N ILE A 167 -14.98 1.65 -3.07
CA ILE A 167 -15.93 1.12 -4.06
C ILE A 167 -16.24 -0.38 -3.81
N PRO A 168 -17.41 -0.89 -4.24
CA PRO A 168 -17.79 -2.30 -4.06
C PRO A 168 -16.83 -3.32 -4.69
N ALA A 169 -16.00 -2.92 -5.66
CA ALA A 169 -14.94 -3.78 -6.20
C ALA A 169 -13.84 -4.02 -5.15
N THR A 170 -13.31 -2.95 -4.55
CA THR A 170 -12.30 -3.01 -3.49
C THR A 170 -12.81 -3.73 -2.25
N LEU A 171 -14.06 -3.50 -1.83
CA LEU A 171 -14.68 -4.24 -0.71
C LEU A 171 -14.68 -5.76 -0.97
N ARG A 172 -14.98 -6.22 -2.19
CA ARG A 172 -14.98 -7.66 -2.52
C ARG A 172 -13.57 -8.26 -2.66
N ALA A 173 -12.56 -7.45 -2.94
CA ALA A 173 -11.20 -7.90 -3.20
C ALA A 173 -10.28 -7.87 -1.96
N THR A 174 -10.70 -7.21 -0.87
CA THR A 174 -9.83 -6.87 0.26
C THR A 174 -10.45 -7.17 1.63
N THR A 175 -9.65 -7.09 2.70
CA THR A 175 -10.11 -7.25 4.09
C THR A 175 -11.21 -6.26 4.48
N LEU A 176 -11.26 -5.07 3.85
CA LEU A 176 -12.26 -4.03 4.15
C LEU A 176 -13.71 -4.49 3.92
N GLY A 177 -13.96 -5.49 3.07
CA GLY A 177 -15.30 -6.06 2.89
C GLY A 177 -15.88 -6.80 4.09
N GLY A 178 -15.07 -7.09 5.12
CA GLY A 178 -15.52 -7.66 6.39
C GLY A 178 -15.25 -6.79 7.62
N ALA A 179 -14.68 -5.60 7.42
CA ALA A 179 -14.20 -4.73 8.49
C ALA A 179 -15.33 -4.01 9.25
N ARG A 180 -15.01 -3.58 10.48
CA ARG A 180 -15.96 -3.04 11.46
C ARG A 180 -15.40 -1.81 12.17
N VAL A 181 -16.29 -1.01 12.75
CA VAL A 181 -15.88 0.05 13.68
C VAL A 181 -15.20 -0.59 14.90
N GLY A 182 -14.01 -0.09 15.23
CA GLY A 182 -13.11 -0.64 16.24
C GLY A 182 -12.01 -1.56 15.71
N ASP A 183 -12.08 -2.03 14.45
CA ASP A 183 -11.01 -2.84 13.87
C ASP A 183 -9.75 -1.98 13.63
N ALA A 184 -8.59 -2.58 13.89
CA ALA A 184 -7.29 -1.96 13.66
C ALA A 184 -6.79 -2.23 12.24
N VAL A 185 -6.21 -1.21 11.61
CA VAL A 185 -5.66 -1.26 10.25
C VAL A 185 -4.22 -0.74 10.23
N ASN A 186 -3.36 -1.36 9.42
CA ASN A 186 -2.02 -0.84 9.15
C ASN A 186 -2.11 0.44 8.31
N LEU A 187 -1.32 1.46 8.68
CA LEU A 187 -1.20 2.73 7.95
C LEU A 187 0.20 2.83 7.33
N GLU A 188 0.27 3.02 6.01
CA GLU A 188 1.45 3.60 5.37
C GLU A 188 1.06 4.92 4.70
N THR A 189 1.70 6.02 5.09
CA THR A 189 1.52 7.34 4.46
C THR A 189 2.35 7.44 3.18
N ASP A 190 1.93 8.27 2.23
CA ASP A 190 2.66 8.47 0.97
C ASP A 190 4.13 8.86 1.24
N ALA A 191 5.06 8.10 0.67
CA ALA A 191 6.49 8.31 0.85
C ALA A 191 6.94 9.73 0.45
N VAL A 192 6.25 10.37 -0.52
CA VAL A 192 6.51 11.76 -0.91
C VAL A 192 6.25 12.72 0.25
N ALA A 193 5.22 12.50 1.07
CA ALA A 193 4.94 13.33 2.25
C ALA A 193 6.06 13.21 3.30
N LYS A 194 6.62 12.01 3.49
CA LYS A 194 7.77 11.77 4.38
C LYS A 194 9.00 12.57 3.92
N TYR A 195 9.31 12.54 2.62
CA TYR A 195 10.43 13.31 2.06
C TYR A 195 10.18 14.83 2.09
N LEU A 196 8.96 15.31 1.84
CA LEU A 196 8.62 16.73 1.94
C LEU A 196 8.77 17.27 3.37
N LEU A 197 8.25 16.56 4.38
CA LEU A 197 8.44 16.95 5.78
C LEU A 197 9.91 16.86 6.20
N ARG A 198 10.67 15.90 5.68
CA ARG A 198 12.11 15.81 5.95
C ARG A 198 12.90 16.94 5.29
N ALA A 199 12.56 17.34 4.07
CA ALA A 199 13.17 18.49 3.39
C ALA A 199 12.92 19.80 4.16
N ARG A 200 11.70 20.00 4.67
CA ARG A 200 11.35 21.17 5.52
C ARG A 200 12.24 21.32 6.75
N GLN A 201 12.75 20.22 7.31
CA GLN A 201 13.66 20.25 8.46
C GLN A 201 15.08 20.76 8.12
N PHE A 202 15.42 20.93 6.84
CA PHE A 202 16.67 21.52 6.37
C PHE A 202 16.48 22.87 5.66
N GLU A 203 15.28 23.47 5.68
CA GLU A 203 15.07 24.82 5.15
C GLU A 203 15.99 25.82 5.85
N GLY A 204 16.83 26.51 5.07
CA GLY A 204 17.84 27.44 5.58
C GLY A 204 19.20 26.83 5.97
N LEU A 205 19.38 25.50 5.89
CA LEU A 205 20.70 24.86 6.00
C LEU A 205 21.37 24.77 4.62
N PRO A 206 22.71 24.90 4.53
CA PRO A 206 23.42 24.79 3.27
C PRO A 206 23.39 23.34 2.75
N ALA A 207 22.65 23.12 1.67
CA ALA A 207 22.79 21.91 0.86
C ALA A 207 24.13 21.93 0.10
N ASP A 208 24.73 20.75 -0.11
CA ASP A 208 25.88 20.60 -1.01
C ASP A 208 25.42 20.88 -2.46
N PRO A 209 25.94 21.92 -3.14
CA PRO A 209 25.53 22.22 -4.51
C PRO A 209 25.88 21.12 -5.51
N GLY A 210 26.93 20.32 -5.26
CA GLY A 210 27.34 19.23 -6.15
C GLY A 210 26.27 18.15 -6.27
N LEU A 211 25.68 17.75 -5.14
CA LEU A 211 24.62 16.74 -5.08
C LEU A 211 23.31 17.15 -5.79
N LEU A 212 23.11 18.45 -6.04
CA LEU A 212 21.97 18.97 -6.79
C LEU A 212 22.32 19.25 -8.26
N ALA A 213 23.55 19.67 -8.57
CA ALA A 213 24.01 19.91 -9.93
C ALA A 213 24.05 18.62 -10.76
N ASP A 214 24.57 17.52 -10.19
CA ASP A 214 24.65 16.21 -10.87
C ASP A 214 23.27 15.54 -11.04
N ALA A 215 22.23 16.03 -10.34
CA ALA A 215 20.89 15.44 -10.36
C ALA A 215 20.04 15.79 -11.60
N VAL A 216 20.39 16.86 -12.35
CA VAL A 216 19.66 17.26 -13.58
C VAL A 216 20.62 17.68 -14.71
N PRO A 217 21.20 16.71 -15.45
CA PRO A 217 21.94 17.00 -16.67
C PRO A 217 21.01 17.62 -17.74
N GLY A 218 21.16 18.92 -18.01
CA GLY A 218 20.43 19.63 -19.07
C GLY A 218 19.57 20.82 -18.65
N ALA A 219 19.63 21.29 -17.40
CA ALA A 219 18.88 22.46 -16.92
C ALA A 219 19.43 23.84 -17.36
N GLU A 220 20.20 23.92 -18.46
CA GLU A 220 20.63 25.20 -19.05
C GLU A 220 19.45 25.89 -19.75
N GLY A 221 18.69 26.70 -19.01
CA GLY A 221 17.56 27.45 -19.56
C GLY A 221 16.58 28.09 -18.58
N VAL A 222 16.68 27.82 -17.27
CA VAL A 222 15.88 28.54 -16.27
C VAL A 222 16.61 29.83 -15.89
N ALA A 223 16.00 30.97 -16.22
CA ALA A 223 16.60 32.29 -15.98
C ALA A 223 16.71 32.62 -14.48
N ASP A 224 17.71 33.42 -14.14
CA ASP A 224 18.02 33.88 -12.78
C ASP A 224 16.80 34.60 -12.14
N PRO A 225 16.28 34.12 -10.99
CA PRO A 225 15.17 34.78 -10.29
C PRO A 225 15.52 36.19 -9.78
N ALA A 226 16.80 36.57 -9.68
CA ALA A 226 17.20 37.94 -9.36
C ALA A 226 16.90 38.96 -10.47
N ALA A 227 16.50 38.51 -11.67
CA ALA A 227 16.02 39.38 -12.75
C ALA A 227 14.53 39.75 -12.63
N ALA A 228 13.78 39.16 -11.70
CA ALA A 228 12.42 39.58 -11.39
C ALA A 228 12.43 40.84 -10.51
N GLY A 229 11.75 41.90 -10.96
CA GLY A 229 11.84 43.24 -10.37
C GLY A 229 11.51 43.32 -8.88
N SER A 230 12.19 44.23 -8.18
CA SER A 230 12.08 44.45 -6.74
C SER A 230 10.65 44.67 -6.26
N ILE A 231 10.12 43.72 -5.48
CA ILE A 231 8.93 43.94 -4.67
C ILE A 231 9.34 44.84 -3.49
N PRO A 232 8.80 46.07 -3.37
CA PRO A 232 9.15 46.94 -2.25
C PRO A 232 8.55 46.39 -0.94
N SER A 233 9.35 46.41 0.13
CA SER A 233 8.92 45.96 1.47
C SER A 233 7.92 46.95 2.09
N ALA A 234 6.64 46.80 1.76
CA ALA A 234 5.56 47.56 2.36
C ALA A 234 5.40 47.19 3.85
N SER A 235 6.01 47.97 4.74
CA SER A 235 5.78 47.85 6.18
C SER A 235 4.34 48.23 6.53
N LEU A 236 3.50 47.26 6.84
CA LEU A 236 2.14 47.48 7.32
C LEU A 236 2.01 47.15 8.81
N SER A 237 2.38 48.12 9.64
CA SER A 237 1.88 48.21 11.00
C SER A 237 0.39 48.56 10.96
N ALA A 238 -0.48 47.63 11.35
CA ALA A 238 -1.92 47.84 11.51
C ALA A 238 -2.30 47.69 12.99
N SER A 239 -2.56 48.82 13.65
CA SER A 239 -3.08 48.89 15.02
C SER A 239 -4.56 49.34 15.03
N ALA A 240 -5.22 49.09 16.18
CA ALA A 240 -6.52 49.63 16.58
C ALA A 240 -7.82 49.03 15.98
N ALA A 241 -8.32 47.99 16.66
CA ALA A 241 -9.55 48.01 17.46
C ALA A 241 -10.95 48.17 16.79
N ILE A 242 -11.99 48.07 17.65
CA ILE A 242 -13.46 47.99 17.42
C ILE A 242 -13.94 46.55 17.13
N ALA A 243 -14.80 45.92 17.94
CA ALA A 243 -15.27 46.23 19.30
C ALA A 243 -15.76 44.94 20.01
N ALA A 244 -16.04 45.01 21.32
CA ALA A 244 -16.62 43.91 22.11
C ALA A 244 -17.88 44.38 22.87
N GLY A 245 -18.77 43.44 23.20
CA GLY A 245 -20.04 43.64 23.92
C GLY A 245 -21.26 43.12 23.13
N ALA A 246 -22.28 42.50 23.73
CA ALA A 246 -22.58 42.35 25.16
C ALA A 246 -23.23 40.99 25.52
N ASP A 247 -23.44 40.78 26.83
CA ASP A 247 -23.78 39.52 27.52
C ASP A 247 -25.27 39.07 27.47
N PRO A 248 -25.60 37.84 27.93
CA PRO A 248 -26.96 37.29 27.96
C PRO A 248 -27.67 37.43 29.34
N ALA A 249 -29.00 37.55 29.35
CA ALA A 249 -29.87 37.07 30.45
C ALA A 249 -31.39 37.04 30.12
N ALA A 250 -32.06 36.03 30.70
CA ALA A 250 -33.49 35.81 31.00
C ALA A 250 -34.60 36.84 30.67
N GLY A 251 -35.79 36.34 30.28
CA GLY A 251 -37.07 36.87 30.79
C GLY A 251 -38.31 36.95 29.85
N ALA A 252 -39.37 36.20 30.17
CA ALA A 252 -40.81 36.47 29.94
C ALA A 252 -41.44 36.66 28.52
N ASP A 253 -42.16 35.61 28.12
CA ASP A 253 -43.55 35.57 27.57
C ASP A 253 -43.98 36.23 26.22
N ARG A 254 -44.10 35.35 25.20
CA ARG A 254 -45.13 35.33 24.10
C ARG A 254 -45.12 36.44 23.01
N PRO A 255 -45.85 36.25 21.87
CA PRO A 255 -46.67 35.10 21.45
C PRO A 255 -46.14 34.31 20.24
N ARG A 256 -46.80 33.19 19.91
CA ARG A 256 -46.43 32.29 18.78
C ARG A 256 -46.81 32.87 17.39
N PRO A 257 -45.89 32.89 16.41
CA PRO A 257 -46.23 32.94 14.98
C PRO A 257 -46.76 31.58 14.46
N ARG A 258 -47.30 31.56 13.24
CA ARG A 258 -47.95 30.39 12.62
C ARG A 258 -46.95 29.44 11.94
N ALA A 259 -47.32 28.16 11.84
CA ALA A 259 -46.58 27.17 11.05
C ALA A 259 -46.55 27.53 9.55
N PRO A 260 -45.42 27.31 8.84
CA PRO A 260 -45.33 27.51 7.40
C PRO A 260 -46.15 26.47 6.64
N ARG A 261 -46.82 26.90 5.57
CA ARG A 261 -47.61 26.01 4.70
C ARG A 261 -46.71 25.18 3.78
N SER A 262 -47.09 23.94 3.55
CA SER A 262 -46.48 23.06 2.54
C SER A 262 -46.53 23.69 1.14
N ARG A 263 -45.39 23.81 0.46
CA ARG A 263 -45.33 24.05 -0.99
C ARG A 263 -45.42 22.70 -1.74
N PRO A 264 -46.13 22.63 -2.88
CA PRO A 264 -46.18 21.42 -3.68
C PRO A 264 -44.85 21.19 -4.43
N THR A 265 -44.41 19.93 -4.49
CA THR A 265 -43.27 19.50 -5.31
C THR A 265 -43.67 19.37 -6.79
N PRO A 266 -42.89 19.90 -7.75
CA PRO A 266 -43.18 19.70 -9.17
C PRO A 266 -42.85 18.26 -9.59
N SER A 267 -43.84 17.53 -10.07
CA SER A 267 -43.70 16.14 -10.54
C SER A 267 -42.94 16.09 -11.88
N ARG A 268 -41.69 15.63 -11.88
CA ARG A 268 -40.98 15.24 -13.11
C ARG A 268 -41.33 13.80 -13.49
N SER A 269 -42.29 13.65 -14.39
CA SER A 269 -42.59 12.38 -15.05
C SER A 269 -41.46 11.99 -16.01
N PHE A 270 -40.72 10.92 -15.70
CA PHE A 270 -39.86 10.25 -16.69
C PHE A 270 -40.70 9.31 -17.58
N PRO A 271 -40.33 9.14 -18.87
CA PRO A 271 -40.98 8.16 -19.74
C PRO A 271 -40.70 6.71 -19.27
N PRO A 272 -41.59 5.75 -19.55
CA PRO A 272 -41.40 4.36 -19.15
C PRO A 272 -40.20 3.73 -19.84
N ARG A 273 -39.49 2.83 -19.13
CA ARG A 273 -38.41 2.02 -19.70
C ARG A 273 -38.94 1.08 -20.80
N PRO A 274 -38.20 0.84 -21.89
CA PRO A 274 -38.52 -0.23 -22.83
C PRO A 274 -38.38 -1.62 -22.16
N PRO A 275 -39.15 -2.63 -22.61
CA PRO A 275 -39.15 -3.96 -22.00
C PRO A 275 -37.80 -4.67 -22.15
N SER A 276 -37.40 -5.41 -21.12
CA SER A 276 -36.19 -6.22 -21.09
C SER A 276 -36.26 -7.37 -22.10
N ARG A 277 -35.24 -7.52 -22.95
CA ARG A 277 -35.07 -8.72 -23.78
C ARG A 277 -34.85 -9.96 -22.88
N PRO A 278 -35.43 -11.13 -23.21
CA PRO A 278 -35.18 -12.36 -22.47
C PRO A 278 -33.72 -12.80 -22.58
N ARG A 279 -33.17 -13.36 -21.50
CA ARG A 279 -31.84 -13.97 -21.48
C ARG A 279 -31.85 -15.30 -22.24
N THR A 280 -31.04 -15.41 -23.29
CA THR A 280 -30.68 -16.72 -23.87
C THR A 280 -29.80 -17.49 -22.88
N PRO A 281 -30.04 -18.79 -22.63
CA PRO A 281 -29.11 -19.61 -21.85
C PRO A 281 -27.81 -19.88 -22.64
N PRO A 282 -26.68 -20.08 -21.96
CA PRO A 282 -25.44 -20.51 -22.62
C PRO A 282 -25.55 -21.94 -23.15
N ALA A 283 -24.88 -22.23 -24.26
CA ALA A 283 -24.83 -23.57 -24.85
C ALA A 283 -24.01 -24.56 -23.98
N PRO A 284 -24.36 -25.85 -23.95
CA PRO A 284 -23.65 -26.86 -23.16
C PRO A 284 -22.26 -27.16 -23.73
N TRP A 285 -21.29 -27.42 -22.84
CA TRP A 285 -19.93 -27.82 -23.20
C TRP A 285 -19.88 -29.28 -23.65
N THR A 286 -19.28 -29.56 -24.81
CA THR A 286 -18.92 -30.92 -25.25
C THR A 286 -17.48 -31.28 -24.87
N PRO A 287 -17.21 -32.47 -24.31
CA PRO A 287 -15.88 -32.83 -23.82
C PRO A 287 -14.91 -33.34 -24.90
N CYS A 288 -13.63 -33.03 -24.65
CA CYS A 288 -12.38 -33.55 -25.22
C CYS A 288 -12.42 -34.79 -26.16
N MET A 289 -11.73 -34.67 -27.30
CA MET A 289 -11.10 -35.82 -27.97
C MET A 289 -9.58 -35.64 -28.07
N ARG A 290 -8.84 -36.73 -27.81
CA ARG A 290 -7.38 -36.81 -27.91
C ARG A 290 -6.87 -36.52 -29.32
N ARG A 291 -5.68 -35.93 -29.42
CA ARG A 291 -4.74 -36.24 -30.51
C ARG A 291 -3.41 -36.75 -29.94
N SER A 292 -2.86 -37.74 -30.62
CA SER A 292 -1.68 -38.50 -30.18
C SER A 292 -0.37 -37.85 -30.62
N ALA A 293 0.70 -38.15 -29.88
CA ALA A 293 2.06 -37.75 -30.25
C ALA A 293 2.49 -38.29 -31.63
N ARG A 294 3.46 -37.61 -32.24
CA ARG A 294 4.32 -38.14 -33.32
C ARG A 294 5.76 -37.71 -33.08
N SER A 295 6.67 -38.66 -33.16
CA SER A 295 8.12 -38.43 -33.03
C SER A 295 8.72 -37.84 -34.32
N PRO A 296 9.86 -37.13 -34.25
CA PRO A 296 10.62 -36.74 -35.43
C PRO A 296 11.36 -37.96 -36.05
N PRO A 297 11.67 -37.95 -37.36
CA PRO A 297 12.50 -38.96 -37.99
C PRO A 297 13.99 -38.70 -37.75
N ALA A 298 14.80 -39.77 -37.75
CA ALA A 298 16.25 -39.68 -37.80
C ALA A 298 16.77 -39.71 -39.25
N GLY A 299 17.90 -39.03 -39.50
CA GLY A 299 18.62 -39.03 -40.77
C GLY A 299 20.13 -38.90 -40.50
N SER A 300 20.97 -39.56 -41.30
CA SER A 300 22.33 -39.92 -40.90
C SER A 300 23.44 -39.54 -41.89
N SER A 301 24.49 -38.89 -41.40
CA SER A 301 25.88 -39.03 -41.87
C SER A 301 26.82 -38.46 -40.79
N SER A 302 27.85 -39.13 -40.24
CA SER A 302 28.85 -40.13 -40.71
C SER A 302 30.16 -39.52 -41.24
N TRP A 303 31.02 -39.07 -40.32
CA TRP A 303 32.47 -39.01 -40.53
C TRP A 303 33.19 -39.59 -39.30
N SER A 304 33.93 -40.67 -39.50
CA SER A 304 34.98 -41.14 -38.59
C SER A 304 36.26 -40.29 -38.83
N THR A 305 37.29 -40.28 -37.99
CA THR A 305 38.22 -41.41 -37.81
C THR A 305 39.23 -41.14 -36.69
N THR A 306 39.29 -42.04 -35.69
CA THR A 306 40.49 -42.71 -35.12
C THR A 306 41.82 -41.93 -35.17
N ARG A 307 42.55 -41.64 -34.07
CA ARG A 307 43.27 -42.49 -33.08
C ARG A 307 43.94 -41.55 -32.01
N THR A 308 44.62 -41.89 -30.89
CA THR A 308 45.17 -43.10 -30.22
C THR A 308 45.23 -42.88 -28.69
N ALA A 309 45.55 -43.90 -27.87
CA ALA A 309 45.90 -43.80 -26.45
C ALA A 309 47.44 -43.66 -26.22
N ARG A 310 47.98 -43.32 -25.03
CA ARG A 310 48.13 -44.20 -23.84
C ARG A 310 48.75 -43.51 -22.59
N THR A 311 48.56 -44.16 -21.42
CA THR A 311 49.39 -44.17 -20.17
C THR A 311 49.54 -42.86 -19.36
N ARG A 312 49.18 -42.82 -18.07
CA ARG A 312 49.96 -43.19 -16.84
C ARG A 312 51.26 -42.37 -16.66
N ALA A 313 51.68 -41.89 -15.48
CA ALA A 313 51.13 -41.69 -14.11
C ALA A 313 52.17 -40.83 -13.32
N THR A 314 52.21 -40.55 -12.00
CA THR A 314 51.51 -41.01 -10.76
C THR A 314 51.75 -39.97 -9.62
N SER A 315 51.01 -40.03 -8.48
CA SER A 315 51.37 -39.54 -7.11
C SER A 315 51.64 -38.02 -6.87
N SER A 316 51.44 -37.43 -5.67
CA SER A 316 50.72 -37.85 -4.44
C SER A 316 50.61 -36.72 -3.38
N ALA A 317 49.63 -36.84 -2.49
CA ALA A 317 49.63 -36.43 -1.07
C ALA A 317 49.41 -34.95 -0.64
N ARG A 318 48.85 -34.84 0.57
CA ARG A 318 48.33 -33.69 1.35
C ARG A 318 47.90 -34.28 2.74
N PRO A 319 47.51 -33.51 3.79
CA PRO A 319 48.10 -32.39 4.55
C PRO A 319 48.68 -32.95 5.90
N PRO A 320 48.55 -32.37 7.14
CA PRO A 320 48.28 -30.99 7.63
C PRO A 320 49.14 -30.48 8.84
N SER A 321 48.83 -29.23 9.27
CA SER A 321 48.83 -28.74 10.68
C SER A 321 50.16 -28.29 11.35
N PRO A 322 50.17 -27.60 12.52
CA PRO A 322 49.34 -26.46 12.96
C PRO A 322 50.11 -25.34 13.77
N THR A 323 49.36 -24.46 14.46
CA THR A 323 49.76 -23.62 15.64
C THR A 323 50.31 -22.18 15.36
N PRO A 324 50.45 -21.24 16.34
CA PRO A 324 49.65 -20.00 16.30
C PRO A 324 50.39 -18.68 16.71
N SER A 325 49.66 -17.55 16.75
CA SER A 325 50.00 -16.39 17.59
C SER A 325 48.73 -15.55 17.91
N ALA A 326 48.80 -14.70 18.94
CA ALA A 326 47.70 -13.85 19.42
C ALA A 326 48.26 -12.65 20.22
N TRP A 327 47.38 -11.70 20.57
CA TRP A 327 47.66 -10.41 21.24
C TRP A 327 48.43 -9.42 20.33
N ALA A 328 48.06 -8.13 20.24
CA ALA A 328 47.18 -7.32 21.09
C ALA A 328 46.01 -6.67 20.31
#